data_AF-A0A2K8SDC1-F1
#
_entry.id   AF-A0A2K8SDC1-F1
#
_cell.length_a   1.000
_cell.length_b   1.000
_cell.length_c   1.000
_cell.angle_alpha   90.00
_cell.angle_beta   90.00
_cell.angle_gamma   90.00
#
_symmetry.space_group_name_H-M   'P 1'
#
loop_
_entity.id
_entity.type
_entity.pdbx_description
1 polymer ?
#
loop_
_entity_poly.entity_id
_entity_poly.type
_entity_poly.pdbx_seq_one_letter_code
_entity_poly.pdbx_strand_id
1 'polypeptide(L)'
;MKVIWFASQNENKIKEVKEMIPEMEVKSLNDLNDTLDIPENEPTFEENARFKAKTLSKIVDGIIIADDSGLSISNLNNFPGIYSARWANPEKDWNIINEMLLEKLLQNGLVNEKQRKAFLHLL
;
A
#
# COMPACT_ATOMS: atom_id res chain seq x y z
N MET A 1 25.43 -8.85 -10.20
CA MET A 1 24.02 -8.47 -10.39
C MET A 1 23.76 -7.25 -9.52
N LYS A 2 23.03 -6.23 -9.99
CA LYS A 2 22.68 -5.10 -9.11
C LYS A 2 21.46 -5.51 -8.27
N VAL A 3 21.53 -5.24 -6.97
CA VAL A 3 20.43 -5.49 -6.03
C VAL A 3 19.57 -4.24 -5.92
N ILE A 4 18.26 -4.41 -5.96
CA ILE A 4 17.28 -3.40 -5.59
C ILE A 4 16.47 -3.89 -4.40
N TRP A 5 16.30 -3.02 -3.41
CA TRP A 5 15.49 -3.29 -2.23
C TRP A 5 14.13 -2.62 -2.37
N PHE A 6 13.07 -3.39 -2.18
CA PHE A 6 11.70 -2.91 -2.15
C PHE A 6 11.18 -2.91 -0.71
N ALA A 7 10.91 -1.72 -0.17
CA ALA A 7 10.50 -1.52 1.23
C ALA A 7 9.02 -1.89 1.45
N SER A 8 8.67 -3.14 1.19
CA SER A 8 7.33 -3.72 1.36
C SER A 8 7.41 -5.13 1.92
N GLN A 9 6.38 -5.53 2.66
CA GLN A 9 6.14 -6.92 3.10
C GLN A 9 5.05 -7.61 2.26
N ASN A 10 4.39 -6.88 1.36
CA ASN A 10 3.28 -7.40 0.56
C ASN A 10 3.81 -8.32 -0.57
N GLU A 11 3.60 -9.62 -0.41
CA GLU A 11 4.10 -10.65 -1.33
C GLU A 11 3.64 -10.46 -2.78
N ASN A 12 2.40 -10.00 -2.98
CA ASN A 12 1.87 -9.77 -4.33
C ASN A 12 2.62 -8.62 -5.02
N LYS A 13 2.85 -7.51 -4.31
CA LYS A 13 3.63 -6.39 -4.85
C LYS A 13 5.08 -6.77 -5.11
N ILE A 14 5.70 -7.54 -4.19
CA ILE A 14 7.07 -8.03 -4.37
C ILE A 14 7.18 -8.87 -5.64
N LYS A 15 6.19 -9.73 -5.90
CA LYS A 15 6.11 -10.53 -7.12
C LYS A 15 5.98 -9.64 -8.37
N GLU A 16 5.09 -8.65 -8.35
CA GLU A 16 4.91 -7.72 -9.47
C GLU A 16 6.21 -6.96 -9.80
N VAL A 17 6.92 -6.44 -8.78
CA VAL A 17 8.20 -5.73 -8.97
C VAL A 17 9.27 -6.67 -9.56
N LYS A 18 9.33 -7.93 -9.12
CA LYS A 18 10.23 -8.95 -9.69
C LYS A 18 9.95 -9.21 -11.17
N GLU A 19 8.67 -9.23 -11.56
CA GLU A 19 8.25 -9.40 -12.95
C GLU A 19 8.55 -8.16 -13.81
N MET A 20 8.46 -6.96 -13.22
CA MET A 20 8.75 -5.69 -13.93
C MET A 20 10.23 -5.45 -14.20
N ILE A 21 11.13 -5.98 -13.36
CA ILE A 21 12.58 -5.73 -13.44
C ILE A 21 13.37 -7.05 -13.37
N PRO A 22 13.23 -7.95 -14.37
CA PRO A 22 13.80 -9.29 -14.34
C PRO A 22 15.35 -9.31 -14.36
N GLU A 23 16.00 -8.22 -14.76
CA GLU A 23 17.45 -8.09 -14.83
C GLU A 23 18.13 -7.74 -13.49
N MET A 24 17.34 -7.41 -12.47
CA MET A 24 17.84 -7.04 -11.14
C MET A 24 17.46 -8.09 -10.09
N GLU A 25 18.30 -8.21 -9.06
CA GLU A 25 17.93 -8.99 -7.87
C GLU A 25 17.04 -8.13 -6.97
N VAL A 26 15.75 -8.47 -6.88
CA VAL A 26 14.80 -7.77 -6.00
C VAL A 26 14.77 -8.44 -4.63
N LYS A 27 15.19 -7.68 -3.61
CA LYS A 27 15.03 -8.02 -2.18
C LYS A 27 13.92 -7.16 -1.56
N SER A 28 13.38 -7.60 -0.45
CA SER A 28 12.24 -7.00 0.24
C SER A 28 12.44 -6.97 1.75
N LEU A 29 11.49 -6.40 2.50
CA LEU A 29 11.52 -6.46 3.97
C LEU A 29 11.47 -7.91 4.49
N ASN A 30 10.92 -8.85 3.71
CA ASN A 30 10.86 -10.26 4.06
C ASN A 30 12.22 -10.97 3.93
N ASP A 31 13.22 -10.34 3.29
CA ASP A 31 14.57 -10.86 3.12
C ASP A 31 15.54 -10.37 4.22
N LEU A 32 15.05 -9.59 5.20
CA LEU A 32 15.82 -9.17 6.37
C LEU A 32 15.83 -10.28 7.44
N ASN A 33 16.95 -10.41 8.16
CA ASN A 33 17.07 -11.39 9.25
C ASN A 33 16.11 -11.09 10.41
N ASP A 34 15.84 -9.80 10.65
CA ASP A 34 14.90 -9.33 11.67
C ASP A 34 13.66 -8.72 11.00
N THR A 35 12.50 -8.95 11.61
CA THR A 35 11.26 -8.33 11.16
C THR A 35 11.33 -6.81 11.38
N LEU A 36 11.43 -6.06 10.29
CA LEU A 36 11.30 -4.61 10.31
C LEU A 36 9.84 -4.23 10.07
N ASP A 37 9.17 -3.79 11.13
CA ASP A 37 7.86 -3.15 11.03
C ASP A 37 8.05 -1.64 10.80
N ILE A 38 7.56 -1.14 9.67
CA ILE A 38 7.66 0.28 9.31
C ILE A 38 6.27 0.90 9.49
N PRO A 39 6.07 1.81 10.46
CA PRO A 39 4.77 2.43 10.66
C PRO A 39 4.39 3.33 9.48
N GLU A 40 3.14 3.26 9.06
CA GLU A 40 2.54 4.10 8.01
C GLU A 40 1.67 5.21 8.64
N ASN A 41 2.32 6.12 9.36
CA ASN A 41 1.64 7.20 10.09
C ASN A 41 1.72 8.55 9.39
N GLU A 42 2.32 8.61 8.21
CA GLU A 42 2.46 9.86 7.48
C GLU A 42 1.12 10.28 6.85
N PRO A 43 0.88 11.60 6.68
CA PRO A 43 -0.42 12.10 6.26
C PRO A 43 -0.73 11.86 4.77
N THR A 44 0.26 11.48 3.96
CA THR A 44 0.09 11.20 2.53
C THR A 44 0.76 9.90 2.10
N PHE A 45 0.29 9.33 0.99
CA PHE A 45 0.92 8.15 0.36
C PHE A 45 2.39 8.42 0.00
N GLU A 46 2.72 9.60 -0.56
CA GLU A 46 4.09 9.96 -0.91
C GLU A 46 5.00 9.99 0.33
N GLU A 47 4.53 10.57 1.43
CA GLU A 47 5.31 10.63 2.66
C GLU A 47 5.49 9.24 3.28
N ASN A 48 4.48 8.37 3.25
CA ASN A 48 4.62 6.97 3.68
C ASN A 48 5.64 6.22 2.82
N ALA A 49 5.58 6.33 1.49
CA ALA A 49 6.54 5.71 0.59
C ALA A 49 7.97 6.22 0.84
N ARG A 50 8.13 7.55 0.98
CA ARG A 50 9.42 8.18 1.31
C ARG A 50 9.95 7.72 2.67
N PHE A 51 9.08 7.62 3.67
CA PHE A 51 9.43 7.15 5.01
C PHE A 51 9.88 5.69 5.00
N LYS A 52 9.19 4.81 4.27
CA LYS A 52 9.57 3.41 4.04
C LYS A 52 10.95 3.29 3.41
N ALA A 53 11.19 3.99 2.30
CA ALA A 53 12.49 3.99 1.62
C ALA A 53 13.61 4.51 2.53
N LYS A 54 13.38 5.65 3.21
CA LYS A 54 14.36 6.26 4.11
C LYS A 54 14.68 5.37 5.32
N THR A 55 13.68 4.67 5.86
CA THR A 55 13.89 3.77 7.00
C THR A 55 14.74 2.58 6.58
N LEU A 56 14.43 1.94 5.46
CA LEU A 56 15.21 0.82 4.94
C LEU A 56 16.66 1.23 4.57
N SER A 57 16.85 2.45 4.07
CA SER A 57 18.19 2.97 3.70
C SER A 57 19.19 3.09 4.83
N LYS A 58 18.73 3.02 6.08
CA LYS A 58 19.61 3.03 7.26
C LYS A 58 20.16 1.64 7.59
N ILE A 59 19.61 0.59 6.98
CA ILE A 59 19.82 -0.81 7.37
C ILE A 59 20.49 -1.59 6.24
N VAL A 60 20.22 -1.21 4.99
CA VAL A 60 20.74 -1.91 3.80
C VAL A 60 21.46 -0.95 2.86
N ASP A 61 22.44 -1.48 2.15
CA ASP A 61 23.10 -0.79 1.04
C ASP A 61 22.44 -1.15 -0.29
N GLY A 62 22.35 -0.18 -1.20
CA GLY A 62 21.89 -0.38 -2.57
C GLY A 62 20.83 0.61 -3.04
N ILE A 63 20.22 0.31 -4.18
CA ILE A 63 19.06 1.07 -4.70
C ILE A 63 17.84 0.65 -3.90
N ILE A 64 17.08 1.63 -3.41
CA ILE A 64 15.89 1.39 -2.60
C ILE A 64 14.70 2.05 -3.27
N ILE A 65 13.64 1.27 -3.41
CA ILE A 65 12.33 1.72 -3.84
C ILE A 65 11.31 1.38 -2.76
N ALA A 66 10.25 2.15 -2.70
CA ALA A 66 9.12 1.92 -1.82
C ALA A 66 7.88 2.35 -2.58
N ASP A 67 6.73 1.81 -2.17
CA ASP A 67 5.45 2.26 -2.66
C ASP A 67 4.48 2.41 -1.48
N ASP A 68 3.50 3.28 -1.63
CA ASP A 68 2.30 3.33 -0.80
C ASP A 68 1.07 3.48 -1.70
N SER A 69 0.06 2.66 -1.44
CA SER A 69 -1.08 2.53 -2.34
C SER A 69 -2.39 2.47 -1.56
N GLY A 70 -3.44 3.01 -2.14
CA GLY A 70 -4.76 2.93 -1.54
C GLY A 70 -5.88 3.38 -2.44
N LEU A 71 -7.10 3.11 -2.00
CA LEU A 71 -8.34 3.54 -2.61
C LEU A 71 -8.85 4.80 -1.93
N SER A 72 -9.17 5.82 -2.72
CA SER A 72 -9.80 7.06 -2.22
C SER A 72 -11.14 7.25 -2.91
N ILE A 73 -12.22 7.31 -2.15
CA ILE A 73 -13.56 7.58 -2.69
C ILE A 73 -13.90 9.06 -2.48
N SER A 74 -14.12 9.78 -3.59
CA SER A 74 -14.27 11.25 -3.60
C SER A 74 -15.39 11.71 -2.66
N ASN A 75 -16.55 11.05 -2.75
CA ASN A 75 -17.74 11.41 -1.98
C ASN A 75 -17.76 10.80 -0.57
N LEU A 76 -16.68 10.12 -0.16
CA LEU A 76 -16.50 9.59 1.18
C LEU A 76 -15.30 10.26 1.86
N ASN A 77 -15.03 11.53 1.55
CA ASN A 77 -13.89 12.29 2.07
C ASN A 77 -12.55 11.56 1.84
N ASN A 78 -12.38 10.96 0.66
CA ASN A 78 -11.21 10.15 0.28
C ASN A 78 -10.97 8.90 1.14
N PHE A 79 -11.93 8.47 1.94
CA PHE A 79 -11.86 7.19 2.64
C PHE A 79 -11.85 6.01 1.63
N PRO A 80 -11.14 4.90 1.92
CA PRO A 80 -10.24 4.69 3.06
C PRO A 80 -8.90 5.45 3.02
N GLY A 81 -8.45 5.86 1.83
CA GLY A 81 -7.23 6.64 1.64
C GLY A 81 -5.99 5.87 2.11
N ILE A 82 -5.10 6.53 2.85
CA ILE A 82 -3.89 5.93 3.44
C ILE A 82 -4.17 4.77 4.39
N TYR A 83 -5.42 4.60 4.85
CA TYR A 83 -5.84 3.50 5.71
C TYR A 83 -6.35 2.29 4.93
N SER A 84 -6.22 2.25 3.60
CA SER A 84 -6.79 1.20 2.74
C SER A 84 -6.43 -0.23 3.18
N ALA A 85 -5.22 -0.47 3.66
CA ALA A 85 -4.79 -1.78 4.10
C ALA A 85 -5.23 -2.14 5.55
N ARG A 86 -5.67 -1.17 6.35
CA ARG A 86 -5.88 -1.34 7.80
C ARG A 86 -7.22 -0.84 8.36
N TRP A 87 -8.04 -0.15 7.55
CA TRP A 87 -9.29 0.45 8.01
C TRP A 87 -10.32 -0.60 8.49
N ALA A 88 -10.25 -1.81 7.95
CA ALA A 88 -11.13 -2.93 8.28
C ALA A 88 -10.54 -3.90 9.32
N ASN A 89 -9.36 -3.60 9.88
CA ASN A 89 -8.71 -4.44 10.89
C ASN A 89 -9.66 -4.71 12.08
N PRO A 90 -9.83 -5.95 12.55
CA PRO A 90 -9.01 -7.15 12.28
C PRO A 90 -9.41 -7.98 11.05
N GLU A 91 -10.41 -7.59 10.28
CA GLU A 91 -10.83 -8.32 9.09
C GLU A 91 -9.72 -8.30 8.03
N LYS A 92 -9.50 -9.45 7.39
CA LYS A 92 -8.48 -9.67 6.35
C LYS A 92 -9.06 -10.24 5.05
N ASP A 93 -10.30 -10.72 5.06
CA ASP A 93 -10.97 -11.21 3.85
C ASP A 93 -11.42 -10.04 2.98
N TRP A 94 -10.80 -9.90 1.81
CA TRP A 94 -11.10 -8.83 0.88
C TRP A 94 -12.55 -8.82 0.38
N ASN A 95 -13.24 -9.96 0.33
CA ASN A 95 -14.66 -9.98 -0.01
C ASN A 95 -15.47 -9.26 1.07
N ILE A 96 -15.22 -9.58 2.34
CA ILE A 96 -15.89 -8.95 3.49
C ILE A 96 -15.52 -7.46 3.56
N ILE A 97 -14.25 -7.11 3.39
CA ILE A 97 -13.79 -5.71 3.39
C ILE A 97 -14.48 -4.90 2.27
N ASN A 98 -14.62 -5.49 1.08
CA ASN A 98 -15.31 -4.85 -0.03
C ASN A 98 -16.81 -4.69 0.25
N GLU A 99 -17.46 -5.69 0.84
CA GLU A 99 -18.86 -5.60 1.29
C GLU A 99 -19.04 -4.49 2.32
N MET A 100 -18.19 -4.41 3.35
CA MET A 100 -18.20 -3.34 4.35
C MET A 100 -18.06 -1.95 3.71
N LEU A 101 -17.21 -1.82 2.68
CA LEU A 101 -17.04 -0.56 1.96
C LEU A 101 -18.30 -0.21 1.15
N LEU A 102 -18.91 -1.19 0.48
CA LEU A 102 -20.17 -1.01 -0.24
C LEU A 102 -21.31 -0.62 0.71
N GLU A 103 -21.41 -1.25 1.88
CA GLU A 103 -22.37 -0.88 2.93
C GLU A 103 -22.16 0.56 3.38
N LYS A 104 -20.90 0.97 3.60
CA LYS A 104 -20.56 2.34 3.99
C LYS A 104 -20.99 3.35 2.91
N LEU A 105 -20.83 3.02 1.63
CA LEU A 105 -21.35 3.85 0.53
C LEU A 105 -22.87 3.97 0.58
N LEU A 106 -23.59 2.85 0.79
CA LEU A 106 -25.05 2.84 0.88
C LEU A 106 -25.56 3.66 2.08
N GLN A 107 -24.92 3.52 3.25
CA GLN A 107 -25.25 4.30 4.45
C GLN A 107 -25.09 5.81 4.26
N ASN A 108 -24.19 6.23 3.36
CA ASN A 108 -23.98 7.63 2.99
C ASN A 108 -24.83 8.07 1.79
N GLY A 109 -25.81 7.26 1.35
CA GLY A 109 -26.69 7.58 0.23
C GLY A 109 -25.99 7.61 -1.14
N LEU A 110 -24.79 7.02 -1.25
CA LEU A 110 -24.01 6.97 -2.48
C LEU A 110 -24.42 5.73 -3.28
N VAL A 111 -25.52 5.83 -4.02
CA VAL A 111 -26.18 4.69 -4.69
C VAL A 111 -25.94 4.65 -6.19
N ASN A 112 -25.66 5.79 -6.84
CA ASN A 112 -25.43 5.86 -8.28
C ASN A 112 -23.94 5.98 -8.65
N GLU A 113 -23.61 5.70 -9.90
CA GLU A 113 -22.24 5.69 -10.41
C GLU A 113 -21.53 7.04 -10.23
N LYS A 114 -22.22 8.15 -10.53
CA LYS A 114 -21.65 9.51 -10.38
C LYS A 114 -21.26 9.82 -8.94
N GLN A 115 -21.93 9.21 -7.96
CA GLN A 115 -21.64 9.35 -6.54
C GLN A 115 -20.50 8.46 -6.03
N ARG A 116 -20.06 7.46 -6.83
CA ARG A 116 -19.09 6.43 -6.42
C ARG A 116 -17.72 6.60 -7.07
N LYS A 117 -17.41 7.81 -7.54
CA LYS A 117 -16.11 8.11 -8.14
C LYS A 117 -14.97 7.82 -7.15
N ALA A 118 -14.06 6.94 -7.54
CA ALA A 118 -12.92 6.53 -6.75
C ALA A 118 -11.61 6.60 -7.54
N PHE A 119 -10.49 6.66 -6.83
CA PHE A 119 -9.15 6.69 -7.37
C PHE A 119 -8.29 5.65 -6.68
N LEU A 120 -7.45 4.96 -7.46
CA LEU A 120 -6.34 4.18 -6.93
C LEU A 120 -5.09 5.05 -6.95
N HIS A 121 -4.44 5.15 -5.79
CA HIS A 121 -3.15 5.80 -5.63
C HIS A 121 -2.04 4.75 -5.65
N LEU A 122 -0.96 5.06 -6.36
CA LEU A 122 0.28 4.30 -6.42
C LEU A 122 1.42 5.32 -6.43
N LEU A 123 2.02 5.59 -5.26
CA LEU A 123 3.08 6.58 -5.08
C LEU A 123 4.31 5.97 -4.42
#